data_AF-A0A8T4JXU7-F1
#
_entry.id   AF-A0A8T4JXU7-F1
#
_cell.length_a   1.000
_cell.length_b   1.000
_cell.length_c   1.000
_cell.angle_alpha   90.00
_cell.angle_beta   90.00
_cell.angle_gamma   90.00
#
_symmetry.space_group_name_H-M   'P 1'
#
loop_
_entity.id
_entity.type
_entity.pdbx_description
1 polymer ?
#
loop_
_entity_poly.entity_id
_entity_poly.type
_entity_poly.pdbx_seq_one_letter_code
_entity_poly.pdbx_strand_id
1 'polypeptide(L)'
;MIITRDDAFKVVCELRTPLSESQYNVGTGMFVSSSVDENKIRGWILTASHVACETTNFTQIIIATKGGKSENLPLSMFGKITDWKYHKTADISILPIHFTDENMKFMENRFFPLNHFNLEHKPVSRDYELTAIGFPHGLGTEGSFSPFTFRSYASSGFVTLSRADTHTLSEFFCLENPSVGGYSGCPVFDLGYSSNGVIQITKERTWCHGIMHGTMSDNTGGKIAMVTPTFYLKDLIESI
;
A
#
# COMPACT_ATOMS: atom_id res chain seq x y z
N MET A 1 -8.48 -13.14 -9.28
CA MET A 1 -8.10 -12.13 -10.29
C MET A 1 -6.57 -12.03 -10.34
N ILE A 2 -5.99 -11.92 -11.53
CA ILE A 2 -4.57 -11.60 -11.72
C ILE A 2 -4.51 -10.15 -12.20
N ILE A 3 -3.73 -9.31 -11.51
CA ILE A 3 -3.47 -7.92 -11.92
C ILE A 3 -2.13 -7.90 -12.64
N THR A 4 -2.12 -7.34 -13.86
CA THR A 4 -0.87 -7.13 -14.58
C THR A 4 -0.05 -6.04 -13.89
N ARG A 5 1.27 -6.01 -14.13
CA ARG A 5 2.11 -4.95 -13.56
C ARG A 5 1.64 -3.57 -14.02
N ASP A 6 1.27 -3.47 -15.29
CA ASP A 6 0.78 -2.25 -15.92
C ASP A 6 -0.61 -1.85 -15.44
N ASP A 7 -1.40 -2.74 -14.82
CA ASP A 7 -2.70 -2.39 -14.24
C ASP A 7 -2.64 -2.14 -12.73
N ALA A 8 -1.58 -2.60 -12.06
CA ALA A 8 -1.47 -2.54 -10.62
C ALA A 8 -1.32 -1.12 -10.07
N PHE A 9 -0.99 -0.12 -10.92
CA PHE A 9 -1.07 1.29 -10.53
C PHE A 9 -2.50 1.74 -10.17
N LYS A 10 -3.53 1.08 -10.72
CA LYS A 10 -4.93 1.51 -10.54
C LYS A 10 -5.42 1.39 -9.10
N VAL A 11 -4.80 0.51 -8.33
CA VAL A 11 -5.19 0.25 -6.94
C VAL A 11 -4.46 1.12 -5.93
N VAL A 12 -3.38 1.79 -6.33
CA VAL A 12 -2.58 2.65 -5.44
C VAL A 12 -2.92 4.12 -5.59
N CYS A 13 -2.58 4.90 -4.57
CA CYS A 13 -2.73 6.34 -4.53
C CYS A 13 -1.55 6.98 -3.79
N GLU A 14 -1.25 8.24 -4.10
CA GLU A 14 -0.33 9.04 -3.30
C GLU A 14 -1.13 9.73 -2.20
N LEU A 15 -0.64 9.65 -0.95
CA LEU A 15 -1.11 10.48 0.15
C LEU A 15 -0.12 11.63 0.33
N ARG A 16 -0.61 12.86 0.23
CA ARG A 16 0.20 14.07 0.26
C ARG A 16 -0.31 15.03 1.34
N THR A 17 0.47 15.21 2.39
CA THR A 17 0.15 16.17 3.47
C THR A 17 1.07 17.39 3.36
N PRO A 18 0.52 18.62 3.23
CA PRO A 18 1.32 19.84 3.31
C PRO A 18 2.02 20.00 4.67
N LEU A 19 3.33 20.26 4.66
CA LEU A 19 4.14 20.65 5.83
C LEU A 19 4.41 22.16 5.84
N SER A 20 4.62 22.75 4.66
CA SER A 20 4.77 24.18 4.43
C SER A 20 4.34 24.52 2.98
N GLU A 21 4.47 25.76 2.54
CA GLU A 21 4.07 26.20 1.19
C GLU A 21 4.71 25.39 0.04
N SER A 22 5.89 24.78 0.26
CA SER A 22 6.63 24.04 -0.77
C SER A 22 7.08 22.63 -0.35
N GLN A 23 6.74 22.20 0.87
CA GLN A 23 7.13 20.89 1.37
C GLN A 23 5.91 20.06 1.70
N TYR A 24 5.97 18.80 1.28
CA TYR A 24 4.95 17.81 1.54
C TYR A 24 5.56 16.60 2.20
N ASN A 25 4.80 16.04 3.12
CA ASN A 25 4.98 14.67 3.51
C ASN A 25 4.23 13.76 2.53
N VAL A 26 4.88 12.69 2.08
CA VAL A 26 4.36 11.82 1.04
C VAL A 26 4.42 10.37 1.48
N GLY A 27 3.31 9.67 1.29
CA GLY A 27 3.23 8.22 1.41
C GLY A 27 2.41 7.61 0.28
N THR A 28 2.37 6.28 0.27
CA THR A 28 1.57 5.50 -0.67
C THR A 28 0.40 4.87 0.08
N GLY A 29 -0.79 4.91 -0.51
CA GLY A 29 -1.96 4.15 -0.06
C GLY A 29 -2.47 3.20 -1.12
N MET A 30 -3.41 2.34 -0.73
CA MET A 30 -4.11 1.43 -1.64
C MET A 30 -5.59 1.34 -1.30
N PHE A 31 -6.43 1.28 -2.32
CA PHE A 31 -7.87 1.05 -2.16
C PHE A 31 -8.14 -0.45 -1.98
N VAL A 32 -8.85 -0.81 -0.91
CA VAL A 32 -9.20 -2.19 -0.56
C VAL A 32 -10.70 -2.33 -0.44
N SER A 33 -11.27 -3.42 -0.96
CA SER A 33 -12.70 -3.69 -0.80
C SER A 33 -13.00 -5.11 -0.35
N SER A 34 -14.15 -5.28 0.30
CA SER A 34 -14.73 -6.58 0.60
C SER A 34 -16.22 -6.56 0.30
N SER A 35 -16.74 -7.64 -0.27
CA SER A 35 -18.18 -7.85 -0.41
C SER A 35 -18.73 -8.27 0.94
N VAL A 36 -19.79 -7.61 1.42
CA VAL A 36 -20.52 -8.01 2.63
C VAL A 36 -21.67 -8.95 2.27
N ASP A 37 -22.37 -8.63 1.17
CA ASP A 37 -23.41 -9.43 0.53
C ASP A 37 -23.38 -9.14 -0.98
N GLU A 38 -24.35 -9.64 -1.75
CA GLU A 38 -24.43 -9.48 -3.21
C GLU A 38 -24.52 -8.00 -3.66
N ASN A 39 -24.97 -7.08 -2.79
CA ASN A 39 -25.24 -5.68 -3.15
C ASN A 39 -24.46 -4.65 -2.32
N LYS A 40 -23.69 -5.09 -1.32
CA LYS A 40 -23.00 -4.18 -0.39
C LYS A 40 -21.49 -4.40 -0.41
N ILE A 41 -20.78 -3.32 -0.76
CA ILE A 41 -19.32 -3.26 -0.73
C ILE A 41 -18.88 -2.42 0.48
N ARG A 42 -17.91 -2.92 1.24
CA ARG A 42 -17.12 -2.10 2.17
C ARG A 42 -15.81 -1.73 1.50
N GLY A 43 -15.39 -0.48 1.65
CA GLY A 43 -14.15 0.05 1.07
C GLY A 43 -13.27 0.68 2.15
N TRP A 44 -11.97 0.58 1.97
CA TRP A 44 -10.97 1.19 2.83
C TRP A 44 -9.81 1.76 2.00
N ILE A 45 -9.16 2.78 2.54
CA ILE A 45 -7.81 3.17 2.12
C ILE A 45 -6.84 2.54 3.14
N LEU A 46 -5.91 1.72 2.66
CA LEU A 46 -4.87 1.06 3.43
C LEU A 46 -3.54 1.79 3.24
N THR A 47 -2.82 2.05 4.32
CA THR A 47 -1.45 2.61 4.28
C THR A 47 -0.68 2.27 5.57
N ALA A 48 0.57 2.73 5.68
CA ALA A 48 1.37 2.64 6.89
C ALA A 48 0.83 3.54 8.00
N SER A 49 0.95 3.13 9.26
CA SER A 49 0.42 3.93 10.39
C SER A 49 1.12 5.26 10.55
N HIS A 50 2.44 5.32 10.34
CA HIS A 50 3.17 6.59 10.41
C HIS A 50 2.74 7.57 9.31
N VAL A 51 2.40 7.08 8.10
CA VAL A 51 1.81 7.91 7.04
C VAL A 51 0.42 8.39 7.45
N ALA A 52 -0.42 7.49 7.99
CA ALA A 52 -1.78 7.83 8.39
C ALA A 52 -1.82 8.88 9.51
N CYS A 53 -0.93 8.80 10.52
CA CYS A 53 -0.93 9.75 11.64
C CYS A 53 -0.47 11.15 11.25
N GLU A 54 0.23 11.28 10.12
CA GLU A 54 0.66 12.55 9.55
C GLU A 54 -0.42 13.17 8.67
N THR A 55 -1.55 12.51 8.46
CA THR A 55 -2.66 13.09 7.69
C THR A 55 -3.41 14.18 8.49
N THR A 56 -3.89 15.18 7.78
CA THR A 56 -4.64 16.33 8.30
C THR A 56 -5.86 16.60 7.41
N ASN A 57 -6.69 17.57 7.79
CA ASN A 57 -7.81 18.02 6.96
C ASN A 57 -7.38 18.62 5.62
N PHE A 58 -6.09 18.94 5.44
CA PHE A 58 -5.51 19.42 4.20
C PHE A 58 -4.81 18.33 3.39
N THR A 59 -4.80 17.09 3.88
CA THR A 59 -4.21 15.97 3.15
C THR A 59 -4.97 15.71 1.87
N GLN A 60 -4.19 15.54 0.81
CA GLN A 60 -4.65 15.21 -0.52
C GLN A 60 -4.39 13.74 -0.81
N ILE A 61 -5.25 13.17 -1.64
CA ILE A 61 -5.07 11.86 -2.25
C ILE A 61 -5.00 12.06 -3.75
N ILE A 62 -3.94 11.56 -4.38
CA ILE A 62 -3.73 11.64 -5.81
C ILE A 62 -3.98 10.27 -6.42
N ILE A 63 -4.83 10.24 -7.44
CA ILE A 63 -5.29 9.01 -8.10
C ILE A 63 -5.18 9.12 -9.63
N ALA A 64 -5.18 8.00 -10.33
CA ALA A 64 -5.24 7.96 -11.79
C ALA A 64 -6.65 8.29 -12.31
N THR A 65 -6.83 9.22 -13.23
CA THR A 65 -8.07 9.34 -14.02
C THR A 65 -8.22 8.15 -14.98
N LYS A 66 -9.40 7.99 -15.60
CA LYS A 66 -9.62 6.99 -16.67
C LYS A 66 -8.64 7.15 -17.84
N GLY A 67 -8.15 8.38 -18.08
CA GLY A 67 -7.17 8.70 -19.13
C GLY A 67 -5.71 8.56 -18.70
N GLY A 68 -5.42 8.02 -17.50
CA GLY A 68 -4.05 7.85 -17.01
C GLY A 68 -3.37 9.13 -16.52
N LYS A 69 -4.09 10.26 -16.44
CA LYS A 69 -3.61 11.49 -15.80
C LYS A 69 -3.78 11.44 -14.30
N SER A 70 -3.02 12.24 -13.55
CA SER A 70 -3.21 12.40 -12.11
C SER A 70 -4.37 13.36 -11.80
N GLU A 71 -5.19 13.00 -10.81
CA GLU A 71 -6.25 13.82 -10.23
C GLU A 71 -5.96 14.02 -8.75
N ASN A 72 -6.02 15.25 -8.26
CA ASN A 72 -5.78 15.59 -6.87
C ASN A 72 -7.10 15.86 -6.15
N LEU A 73 -7.40 15.09 -5.10
CA LEU A 73 -8.65 15.16 -4.37
C LEU A 73 -8.39 15.34 -2.87
N PRO A 74 -9.26 16.03 -2.12
CA PRO A 74 -9.18 16.05 -0.66
C PRO A 74 -9.39 14.63 -0.09
N LEU A 75 -8.54 14.18 0.84
CA LEU A 75 -8.72 12.89 1.50
C LEU A 75 -10.07 12.81 2.25
N SER A 76 -10.55 13.95 2.74
CA SER A 76 -11.85 14.10 3.42
C SER A 76 -13.06 13.75 2.54
N MET A 77 -12.90 13.71 1.22
CA MET A 77 -13.93 13.23 0.28
C MET A 77 -14.23 11.73 0.46
N PHE A 78 -13.30 10.98 1.06
CA PHE A 78 -13.36 9.53 1.17
C PHE A 78 -13.75 9.07 2.57
N GLY A 79 -13.32 9.79 3.61
CA GLY A 79 -13.62 9.49 5.02
C GLY A 79 -13.09 10.60 5.91
N LYS A 80 -13.51 10.64 7.18
CA LYS A 80 -12.99 11.66 8.11
C LYS A 80 -11.61 11.23 8.59
N ILE A 81 -10.68 12.17 8.70
CA ILE A 81 -9.33 11.90 9.21
C ILE A 81 -9.35 11.28 10.61
N THR A 82 -10.34 11.61 11.43
CA THR A 82 -10.55 11.01 12.76
C THR A 82 -10.93 9.54 12.73
N ASP A 83 -11.35 9.02 11.57
CA ASP A 83 -11.85 7.64 11.42
C ASP A 83 -10.73 6.66 11.05
N TRP A 84 -9.48 7.14 10.93
CA TRP A 84 -8.31 6.26 10.81
C TRP A 84 -8.27 5.26 11.97
N LYS A 85 -8.21 3.98 11.61
CA LYS A 85 -7.96 2.87 12.54
C LYS A 85 -6.50 2.44 12.42
N TYR A 86 -5.82 2.39 13.56
CA TYR A 86 -4.40 2.07 13.67
C TYR A 86 -4.22 0.70 14.31
N HIS A 87 -3.30 -0.10 13.78
CA HIS A 87 -2.96 -1.36 14.43
C HIS A 87 -2.14 -1.07 15.70
N LYS A 88 -2.35 -1.86 16.76
CA LYS A 88 -1.75 -1.58 18.09
C LYS A 88 -0.22 -1.67 18.09
N THR A 89 0.34 -2.56 17.28
CA THR A 89 1.78 -2.88 17.29
C THR A 89 2.44 -2.80 15.92
N ALA A 90 1.66 -2.84 14.84
CA ALA A 90 2.16 -2.95 13.48
C ALA A 90 1.96 -1.63 12.76
N ASP A 91 2.82 -1.35 11.79
CA ASP A 91 2.76 -0.11 11.02
C ASP A 91 1.76 -0.24 9.86
N ILE A 92 0.49 -0.42 10.20
CA ILE A 92 -0.61 -0.60 9.26
C ILE A 92 -1.87 0.08 9.78
N SER A 93 -2.51 0.85 8.90
CA SER A 93 -3.73 1.60 9.22
C SER A 93 -4.71 1.59 8.08
N ILE A 94 -6.00 1.67 8.42
CA ILE A 94 -7.09 1.77 7.45
C ILE A 94 -7.99 2.96 7.72
N LEU A 95 -8.45 3.60 6.64
CA LEU A 95 -9.48 4.62 6.66
C LEU A 95 -10.73 4.04 6.00
N PRO A 96 -11.84 3.83 6.73
CA PRO A 96 -13.11 3.44 6.12
C PRO A 96 -13.58 4.47 5.08
N ILE A 97 -14.00 4.00 3.91
CA ILE A 97 -14.54 4.85 2.86
C ILE A 97 -16.05 4.99 3.06
N HIS A 98 -16.53 6.22 3.09
CA HIS A 98 -17.95 6.58 3.01
C HIS A 98 -18.30 6.87 1.55
N PHE A 99 -18.96 5.92 0.89
CA PHE A 99 -19.38 6.09 -0.51
C PHE A 99 -20.47 7.16 -0.62
N THR A 100 -20.23 8.15 -1.49
CA THR A 100 -21.15 9.25 -1.80
C THR A 100 -21.23 9.46 -3.30
N ASP A 101 -22.32 10.08 -3.79
CA ASP A 101 -22.46 10.39 -5.22
C ASP A 101 -21.28 11.20 -5.78
N GLU A 102 -20.67 12.04 -4.94
CA GLU A 102 -19.50 12.85 -5.28
C GLU A 102 -18.25 11.99 -5.53
N ASN A 103 -17.99 10.99 -4.67
CA ASN A 103 -16.75 10.22 -4.73
C ASN A 103 -16.86 8.94 -5.56
N MET A 104 -18.07 8.44 -5.83
CA MET A 104 -18.27 7.20 -6.59
C MET A 104 -17.63 7.22 -7.99
N LYS A 105 -17.65 8.38 -8.68
CA LYS A 105 -17.00 8.54 -10.00
C LYS A 105 -15.49 8.30 -9.97
N PHE A 106 -14.88 8.45 -8.79
CA PHE A 106 -13.46 8.24 -8.55
C PHE A 106 -13.14 6.84 -8.02
N MET A 107 -14.10 5.92 -7.93
CA MET A 107 -13.91 4.59 -7.32
C MET A 107 -13.81 3.43 -8.31
N GLU A 108 -14.24 3.67 -9.54
CA GLU A 108 -14.35 2.63 -10.55
C GLU A 108 -13.00 1.97 -10.85
N ASN A 109 -12.95 0.63 -10.78
CA ASN A 109 -11.77 -0.19 -11.08
C ASN A 109 -10.50 0.11 -10.24
N ARG A 110 -10.66 0.54 -8.98
CA ARG A 110 -9.52 0.83 -8.08
C ARG A 110 -9.34 -0.14 -6.93
N PHE A 111 -10.35 -0.92 -6.60
CA PHE A 111 -10.28 -1.71 -5.38
C PHE A 111 -9.53 -3.01 -5.56
N PHE A 112 -8.51 -3.22 -4.73
CA PHE A 112 -7.90 -4.52 -4.53
C PHE A 112 -8.77 -5.35 -3.56
N PRO A 113 -9.16 -6.58 -3.92
CA PRO A 113 -10.11 -7.34 -3.12
C PRO A 113 -9.45 -7.92 -1.86
N LEU A 114 -10.16 -7.87 -0.72
CA LEU A 114 -9.63 -8.28 0.58
C LEU A 114 -9.19 -9.75 0.62
N ASN A 115 -9.87 -10.63 -0.11
CA ASN A 115 -9.54 -12.06 -0.18
C ASN A 115 -8.28 -12.37 -1.01
N HIS A 116 -7.57 -11.34 -1.49
CA HIS A 116 -6.25 -11.43 -2.11
C HIS A 116 -5.13 -10.99 -1.16
N PHE A 117 -5.43 -10.66 0.10
CA PHE A 117 -4.39 -10.44 1.10
C PHE A 117 -3.99 -11.77 1.73
N ASN A 118 -2.68 -11.96 1.94
CA ASN A 118 -2.20 -13.05 2.77
C ASN A 118 -2.48 -12.71 4.23
N LEU A 119 -3.63 -13.13 4.73
CA LEU A 119 -4.06 -12.91 6.11
C LEU A 119 -3.60 -14.02 7.07
N GLU A 120 -2.97 -15.07 6.55
CA GLU A 120 -2.38 -16.12 7.36
C GLU A 120 -1.03 -15.69 7.93
N HIS A 121 -0.72 -16.13 9.16
CA HIS A 121 0.59 -15.95 9.78
C HIS A 121 1.60 -16.92 9.14
N LYS A 122 1.88 -16.71 7.86
CA LYS A 122 2.78 -17.53 7.05
C LYS A 122 3.72 -16.62 6.26
N PRO A 123 5.04 -16.80 6.38
CA PRO A 123 6.00 -16.00 5.63
C PRO A 123 5.86 -16.28 4.13
N VAL A 124 6.09 -15.24 3.33
CA VAL A 124 6.17 -15.35 1.88
C VAL A 124 7.39 -16.19 1.48
N SER A 125 7.29 -16.96 0.40
CA SER A 125 8.44 -17.73 -0.10
C SER A 125 9.53 -16.79 -0.62
N ARG A 126 10.79 -17.15 -0.38
CA ARG A 126 11.94 -16.45 -0.96
C ARG A 126 12.05 -16.61 -2.48
N ASP A 127 11.37 -17.61 -3.04
CA ASP A 127 11.37 -17.89 -4.49
C ASP A 127 10.35 -17.05 -5.28
N TYR A 128 9.54 -16.24 -4.60
CA TYR A 128 8.50 -15.43 -5.26
C TYR A 128 9.03 -14.05 -5.59
N GLU A 129 8.96 -13.67 -6.87
CA GLU A 129 9.20 -12.29 -7.31
C GLU A 129 8.09 -11.41 -6.73
N LEU A 130 8.48 -10.44 -5.90
CA LEU A 130 7.60 -9.47 -5.28
C LEU A 130 7.70 -8.14 -6.00
N THR A 131 6.55 -7.52 -6.26
CA THR A 131 6.41 -6.25 -6.94
C THR A 131 5.83 -5.22 -5.97
N ALA A 132 6.54 -4.12 -5.75
CA ALA A 132 6.08 -3.00 -4.96
C ALA A 132 5.83 -1.77 -5.85
N ILE A 133 4.77 -1.02 -5.56
CA ILE A 133 4.29 0.07 -6.42
C ILE A 133 3.96 1.28 -5.56
N GLY A 134 4.71 2.37 -5.72
CA GLY A 134 4.54 3.56 -4.89
C GLY A 134 5.08 4.84 -5.53
N PHE A 135 5.16 5.90 -4.72
CA PHE A 135 5.47 7.26 -5.18
C PHE A 135 6.76 7.77 -4.52
N PRO A 136 7.94 7.46 -5.08
CA PRO A 136 9.21 7.88 -4.49
C PRO A 136 9.26 9.40 -4.41
N HIS A 137 9.29 9.95 -3.19
CA HIS A 137 9.22 11.39 -2.93
C HIS A 137 8.08 12.13 -3.67
N GLY A 138 6.96 11.45 -3.93
CA GLY A 138 5.82 12.01 -4.67
C GLY A 138 6.02 12.10 -6.19
N LEU A 139 7.06 11.47 -6.74
CA LEU A 139 7.27 11.39 -8.18
C LEU A 139 6.20 10.52 -8.85
N GLY A 140 5.91 10.84 -10.11
CA GLY A 140 4.94 10.10 -10.91
C GLY A 140 3.49 10.58 -10.77
N THR A 141 3.28 11.79 -10.25
CA THR A 141 1.94 12.40 -10.12
C THR A 141 1.81 13.76 -10.81
N GLU A 142 2.83 14.22 -11.52
CA GLU A 142 2.76 15.47 -12.31
C GLU A 142 2.28 15.20 -13.74
N GLY A 143 1.06 15.63 -14.05
CA GLY A 143 0.42 15.44 -15.36
C GLY A 143 -0.07 14.02 -15.60
N SER A 144 0.86 13.07 -15.76
CA SER A 144 0.57 11.65 -15.88
C SER A 144 0.65 10.95 -14.53
N PHE A 145 -0.26 10.01 -14.28
CA PHE A 145 -0.20 9.15 -13.11
C PHE A 145 0.62 7.90 -13.45
N SER A 146 1.85 7.85 -12.94
CA SER A 146 2.83 6.83 -13.24
C SER A 146 3.65 6.49 -12.00
N PRO A 147 3.08 5.77 -11.02
CA PRO A 147 3.84 5.30 -9.86
C PRO A 147 4.99 4.42 -10.30
N PHE A 148 6.02 4.38 -9.46
CA PHE A 148 7.22 3.61 -9.72
C PHE A 148 7.03 2.19 -9.22
N THR A 149 7.42 1.24 -10.06
CA THR A 149 7.38 -0.17 -9.73
C THR A 149 8.80 -0.71 -9.56
N PHE A 150 9.05 -1.43 -8.48
CA PHE A 150 10.28 -2.20 -8.33
C PHE A 150 9.99 -3.66 -8.03
N ARG A 151 10.95 -4.51 -8.39
CA ARG A 151 10.91 -5.94 -8.13
C ARG A 151 11.99 -6.32 -7.12
N SER A 152 11.68 -7.28 -6.27
CA SER A 152 12.63 -7.86 -5.32
C SER A 152 12.15 -9.26 -4.92
N TYR A 153 12.91 -9.93 -4.07
CA TYR A 153 12.50 -11.16 -3.40
C TYR A 153 12.51 -10.94 -1.90
N ALA A 154 11.83 -11.82 -1.16
CA ALA A 154 11.93 -11.82 0.29
C ALA A 154 13.33 -12.31 0.71
N SER A 155 14.06 -11.48 1.45
CA SER A 155 15.37 -11.84 2.01
C SER A 155 15.23 -12.58 3.36
N SER A 156 14.11 -12.43 4.04
CA SER A 156 13.81 -13.08 5.33
C SER A 156 12.43 -13.73 5.36
N GLY A 157 12.23 -14.62 6.32
CA GLY A 157 10.88 -14.88 6.85
C GLY A 157 10.44 -13.74 7.76
N PHE A 158 9.63 -14.03 8.77
CA PHE A 158 9.32 -13.03 9.80
C PHE A 158 10.52 -12.81 10.73
N VAL A 159 10.80 -11.54 11.00
CA VAL A 159 11.80 -11.07 11.96
C VAL A 159 11.13 -10.03 12.86
N THR A 160 11.36 -10.13 14.17
CA THR A 160 10.88 -9.12 15.11
C THR A 160 11.90 -8.00 15.19
N LEU A 161 11.52 -6.81 14.71
CA LEU A 161 12.38 -5.63 14.72
C LEU A 161 11.67 -4.47 15.43
N SER A 162 12.46 -3.54 15.94
CA SER A 162 11.94 -2.30 16.49
C SER A 162 11.54 -1.37 15.33
N ARG A 163 10.31 -0.87 15.38
CA ARG A 163 9.79 0.14 14.46
C ARG A 163 10.68 1.39 14.46
N ALA A 164 10.94 1.94 13.28
CA ALA A 164 11.77 3.14 13.16
C ALA A 164 11.11 4.38 13.77
N ASP A 165 9.78 4.43 13.78
CA ASP A 165 8.96 5.57 14.21
C ASP A 165 8.58 5.52 15.71
N THR A 166 8.18 4.36 16.22
CA THR A 166 7.69 4.21 17.61
C THR A 166 8.62 3.44 18.53
N HIS A 167 9.67 2.80 17.99
CA HIS A 167 10.53 1.84 18.69
C HIS A 167 9.83 0.62 19.29
N THR A 168 8.54 0.41 19.00
CA THR A 168 7.82 -0.79 19.43
C THR A 168 8.22 -2.00 18.59
N LEU A 169 8.33 -3.17 19.22
CA LEU A 169 8.61 -4.41 18.50
C LEU A 169 7.42 -4.80 17.61
N SER A 170 7.70 -5.13 16.37
CA SER A 170 6.74 -5.63 15.40
C SER A 170 7.38 -6.68 14.49
N GLU A 171 6.56 -7.54 13.89
CA GLU A 171 7.06 -8.48 12.89
C GLU A 171 7.13 -7.81 11.52
N PHE A 172 8.26 -8.03 10.86
CA PHE A 172 8.51 -7.62 9.49
C PHE A 172 8.99 -8.81 8.68
N PHE A 173 8.87 -8.75 7.36
CA PHE A 173 9.79 -9.46 6.49
C PHE A 173 10.58 -8.44 5.67
N CYS A 174 11.79 -8.83 5.27
CA CYS A 174 12.69 -7.96 4.57
C CYS A 174 12.73 -8.30 3.08
N LEU A 175 13.01 -7.31 2.24
CA LEU A 175 13.30 -7.51 0.81
C LEU A 175 14.81 -7.48 0.56
N GLU A 176 15.26 -7.93 -0.61
CA GLU A 176 16.68 -7.86 -0.99
C GLU A 176 17.13 -6.43 -1.29
N ASN A 177 16.21 -5.59 -1.78
CA ASN A 177 16.50 -4.22 -2.17
C ASN A 177 16.05 -3.24 -1.08
N PRO A 178 16.72 -2.09 -0.91
CA PRO A 178 16.23 -1.03 -0.05
C PRO A 178 14.99 -0.36 -0.65
N SER A 179 14.16 0.20 0.24
CA SER A 179 13.05 1.07 -0.14
C SER A 179 13.50 2.52 -0.28
N VAL A 180 12.63 3.38 -0.81
CA VAL A 180 12.84 4.80 -1.05
C VAL A 180 11.78 5.61 -0.28
N GLY A 181 12.11 6.82 0.17
CA GLY A 181 11.12 7.71 0.79
C GLY A 181 9.91 7.91 -0.11
N GLY A 182 8.70 7.93 0.45
CA GLY A 182 7.44 7.97 -0.30
C GLY A 182 6.83 6.61 -0.67
N TYR A 183 7.59 5.52 -0.54
CA TYR A 183 7.03 4.16 -0.67
C TYR A 183 6.33 3.66 0.59
N SER A 184 6.45 4.33 1.74
CA SER A 184 5.75 3.94 2.97
C SER A 184 4.26 3.73 2.72
N GLY A 185 3.73 2.57 3.11
CA GLY A 185 2.36 2.15 2.87
C GLY A 185 2.07 1.51 1.51
N CYS A 186 3.06 1.44 0.60
CA CYS A 186 2.85 0.81 -0.70
C CYS A 186 2.63 -0.71 -0.56
N PRO A 187 1.77 -1.31 -1.41
CA PRO A 187 1.60 -2.76 -1.40
C PRO A 187 2.83 -3.50 -1.92
N VAL A 188 3.04 -4.71 -1.41
CA VAL A 188 4.04 -5.67 -1.89
C VAL A 188 3.31 -6.91 -2.39
N PHE A 189 3.26 -7.06 -3.72
CA PHE A 189 2.48 -8.09 -4.40
C PHE A 189 3.32 -9.26 -4.91
N ASP A 190 2.84 -10.49 -4.75
CA ASP A 190 3.08 -11.56 -5.72
C ASP A 190 2.01 -11.40 -6.81
N LEU A 191 2.41 -10.94 -8.01
CA LEU A 191 1.44 -10.68 -9.08
C LEU A 191 0.74 -11.95 -9.58
N GLY A 192 1.20 -13.14 -9.21
CA GLY A 192 0.59 -14.40 -9.60
C GLY A 192 0.90 -14.76 -11.05
N TYR A 193 1.94 -14.19 -11.65
CA TYR A 193 2.49 -14.63 -12.92
C TYR A 193 4.00 -14.33 -13.00
N SER A 194 4.70 -15.08 -13.84
CA SER A 194 6.07 -14.79 -14.23
C SER A 194 6.21 -14.86 -15.75
N SER A 195 6.99 -13.95 -16.31
CA SER A 195 7.27 -13.90 -17.75
C SER A 195 8.74 -14.20 -17.99
N ASN A 196 9.03 -15.34 -18.59
CA ASN A 196 10.37 -15.75 -19.02
C ASN A 196 10.42 -15.75 -20.55
N GLY A 197 10.83 -14.61 -21.12
CA GLY A 197 10.82 -14.38 -22.56
C GLY A 197 9.40 -14.39 -23.11
N VAL A 198 9.09 -15.37 -23.97
CA VAL A 198 7.76 -15.54 -24.58
C VAL A 198 6.80 -16.41 -23.74
N ILE A 199 7.30 -17.04 -22.67
CA ILE A 199 6.49 -17.94 -21.83
C ILE A 199 6.00 -17.17 -20.62
N GLN A 200 4.67 -17.12 -20.46
CA GLN A 200 4.02 -16.61 -19.25
C GLN A 200 3.45 -17.77 -18.46
N ILE A 201 3.90 -17.94 -17.21
CA ILE A 201 3.36 -18.91 -16.28
C ILE A 201 2.46 -18.15 -15.32
N THR A 202 1.21 -18.58 -15.17
CA THR A 202 0.25 -17.97 -14.26
C THR A 202 -0.01 -18.88 -13.05
N LYS A 203 -0.16 -18.27 -11.88
CA LYS A 203 -0.71 -18.87 -10.66
C LYS A 203 -2.23 -18.60 -10.64
N GLU A 204 -2.87 -18.85 -9.49
CA GLU A 204 -4.31 -18.68 -9.34
C GLU A 204 -4.76 -17.20 -9.25
N ARG A 205 -4.01 -16.37 -8.53
CA ARG A 205 -4.37 -14.97 -8.26
C ARG A 205 -3.15 -14.13 -7.84
N THR A 206 -3.32 -12.81 -7.87
CA THR A 206 -2.39 -11.86 -7.26
C THR A 206 -2.57 -11.85 -5.73
N TRP A 207 -1.48 -11.92 -4.98
CA TRP A 207 -1.48 -11.85 -3.52
C TRP A 207 -0.77 -10.57 -3.04
N CYS A 208 -1.35 -9.88 -2.06
CA CYS A 208 -0.65 -8.86 -1.28
C CYS A 208 -0.09 -9.50 -0.01
N HIS A 209 1.23 -9.46 0.18
CA HIS A 209 1.89 -10.08 1.33
C HIS A 209 2.21 -9.07 2.45
N GLY A 210 2.23 -7.79 2.13
CA GLY A 210 2.69 -6.76 3.04
C GLY A 210 2.48 -5.36 2.50
N ILE A 211 2.64 -4.38 3.38
CA ILE A 211 2.83 -2.99 3.01
C ILE A 211 4.21 -2.52 3.44
N MET A 212 4.84 -1.67 2.63
CA MET A 212 6.18 -1.18 2.91
C MET A 212 6.18 -0.29 4.17
N HIS A 213 7.06 -0.61 5.12
CA HIS A 213 7.30 0.25 6.29
C HIS A 213 8.37 1.30 5.97
N GLY A 214 9.52 0.86 5.43
CA GLY A 214 10.65 1.75 5.16
C GLY A 214 11.95 0.98 4.93
N THR A 215 13.08 1.65 5.18
CA THR A 215 14.41 1.08 5.00
C THR A 215 15.18 1.09 6.32
N MET A 216 15.62 -0.08 6.77
CA MET A 216 16.62 -0.19 7.83
C MET A 216 18.01 -0.01 7.21
N SER A 217 18.85 0.80 7.84
CA SER A 217 20.23 1.06 7.40
C SER A 217 21.20 0.80 8.54
N ASP A 218 22.43 0.41 8.22
CA ASP A 218 23.53 0.29 9.18
C ASP A 218 24.66 1.29 8.90
N ASN A 219 25.69 1.26 9.75
CA ASN A 219 26.87 2.12 9.61
C ASN A 219 27.86 1.65 8.52
N THR A 220 27.62 0.49 7.90
CA THR A 220 28.45 -0.05 6.80
C THR A 220 27.95 0.41 5.43
N GLY A 221 26.80 1.08 5.38
CA GLY A 221 26.11 1.48 4.16
C GLY A 221 25.13 0.42 3.65
N GLY A 222 24.99 -0.70 4.36
CA GLY A 222 23.98 -1.71 4.10
C GLY A 222 22.57 -1.16 4.34
N LYS A 223 21.65 -1.47 3.44
CA LYS A 223 20.26 -1.02 3.50
C LYS A 223 19.32 -2.14 3.09
N ILE A 224 18.23 -2.31 3.83
CA ILE A 224 17.24 -3.35 3.57
C ILE A 224 15.83 -2.81 3.76
N ALA A 225 14.92 -3.10 2.83
CA ALA A 225 13.52 -2.71 2.99
C ALA A 225 12.86 -3.60 4.05
N MET A 226 12.06 -2.97 4.92
CA MET A 226 11.21 -3.64 5.89
C MET A 226 9.75 -3.55 5.44
N VAL A 227 9.06 -4.69 5.45
CA VAL A 227 7.66 -4.79 5.03
C VAL A 227 6.82 -5.28 6.20
N THR A 228 5.79 -4.53 6.53
CA THR A 228 4.78 -4.93 7.52
C THR A 228 3.86 -5.98 6.89
N PRO A 229 3.78 -7.20 7.44
CA PRO A 229 2.94 -8.26 6.89
C PRO A 229 1.45 -7.92 6.93
N THR A 230 0.70 -8.39 5.94
CA THR A 230 -0.74 -8.12 5.85
C THR A 230 -1.61 -8.94 6.81
N PHE A 231 -1.09 -9.94 7.51
CA PHE A 231 -1.90 -10.69 8.48
C PHE A 231 -2.43 -9.79 9.62
N TYR A 232 -1.73 -8.71 9.96
CA TYR A 232 -2.20 -7.69 10.91
C TYR A 232 -3.45 -6.94 10.44
N LEU A 233 -3.77 -6.99 9.14
CA LEU A 233 -4.97 -6.35 8.60
C LEU A 233 -6.26 -7.00 9.12
N LYS A 234 -6.20 -8.29 9.50
CA LYS A 234 -7.33 -9.02 10.07
C LYS A 234 -7.85 -8.34 11.32
N ASP A 235 -6.96 -7.96 12.24
CA ASP A 235 -7.29 -7.30 13.51
C ASP A 235 -7.99 -5.94 13.30
N LEU A 236 -7.63 -5.23 12.23
CA LEU A 236 -8.25 -3.96 11.88
C LEU A 236 -9.66 -4.14 11.32
N ILE A 237 -9.86 -5.14 10.46
CA ILE A 237 -11.14 -5.35 9.78
C ILE A 237 -12.17 -6.01 10.70
N GLU A 238 -11.75 -6.91 11.60
CA GLU A 238 -12.64 -7.52 12.61
C GLU A 238 -13.12 -6.51 13.67
N SER A 239 -12.44 -5.37 13.82
CA SER A 239 -12.82 -4.29 14.72
C SER A 239 -13.95 -3.37 14.18
N ILE A 240 -14.56 -3.70 13.03
CA ILE A 240 -15.55 -2.87 12.31
C ILE A 240 -16.92 -3.55 12.16
#